data_AF-A0A2V8VYQ1-F1
#
_entry.id   AF-A0A2V8VYQ1-F1
#
_cell.length_a   1.000
_cell.length_b   1.000
_cell.length_c   1.000
_cell.angle_alpha   90.00
_cell.angle_beta   90.00
_cell.angle_gamma   90.00
#
_symmetry.space_group_name_H-M   'P 1'
#
loop_
_entity.id
_entity.type
_entity.pdbx_description
1 polymer ?
#
loop_
_entity_poly.entity_id
_entity_poly.type
_entity_poly.pdbx_seq_one_letter_code
_entity_poly.pdbx_strand_id
1 'polypeptide(L)'
;MSEPERNSAPPGPEAQARTLSPAVARALGAAIAQRRMYPPEHPIASRALTSLALYLERILALVPEWRLAMVEGKLLASGLTIEEGGEGLASFIDSLKARNIETIAFKRGVDVEELRRFISLMILDPKWFAGGGLPDLMNKEGIVSIEAGRLVLSDAPEADRNKAVLDEAGPELLEAYDNGLTFIEETIRSLREGRRISLEEAESFVSTVARQMQQDRSPFLILTALKSHHAYTFTHIVNVCILTVSQIEALGGDERALREFGLASMMHDIGKTILPTEILSKPGKLTPEEFAMVQRHPQDGVHILRETPDVPDLALIVALEHHMRYNHGGYPRSRHPRPLHPCSLMTNLADTYDAMRSHRSYQEESPPERVAALIGDRAGVDYHPQLAQAFLQLMGAYPPGTRVRLDTGEEGLVVRVNPTNPYRPVVRMLRDSTGGVLRRLEVVDLMDKERVGGRFARNILESIKPQPPSKPPAPSSTL
;
A
#
# COMPACT_ATOMS: atom_id res chain seq x y z
N MET A 1 42.50 -43.70 23.65
CA MET A 1 41.60 -42.64 24.15
C MET A 1 41.14 -41.87 22.94
N SER A 2 39.97 -42.22 22.44
CA SER A 2 39.38 -41.64 21.23
C SER A 2 38.18 -40.82 21.68
N GLU A 3 38.22 -39.52 21.45
CA GLU A 3 37.12 -38.60 21.78
C GLU A 3 35.87 -38.94 20.95
N PRO A 4 34.66 -38.85 21.54
CA PRO A 4 33.43 -39.14 20.83
C PRO A 4 33.05 -37.97 19.92
N GLU A 5 32.75 -38.28 18.66
CA GLU A 5 32.18 -37.35 17.68
C GLU A 5 30.90 -36.70 18.24
N ARG A 6 30.92 -35.38 18.38
CA ARG A 6 29.72 -34.58 18.65
C ARG A 6 28.83 -34.62 17.42
N ASN A 7 27.79 -35.44 17.49
CA ASN A 7 26.66 -35.44 16.58
C ASN A 7 25.95 -34.07 16.66
N SER A 8 26.21 -33.18 15.69
CA SER A 8 25.53 -31.89 15.59
C SER A 8 24.08 -32.11 15.15
N ALA A 9 23.13 -31.59 15.93
CA ALA A 9 21.72 -31.58 15.53
C ALA A 9 21.59 -30.94 14.13
N PRO A 10 20.72 -31.48 13.24
CA PRO A 10 20.55 -30.91 11.91
C PRO A 10 20.15 -29.44 12.04
N PRO A 11 20.73 -28.55 11.21
CA PRO A 11 20.43 -27.12 11.25
C PRO A 11 18.92 -26.88 11.16
N GLY A 12 18.41 -25.84 11.84
CA GLY A 12 16.98 -25.50 11.78
C GLY A 12 16.49 -25.23 10.34
N PRO A 13 15.18 -25.26 10.09
CA PRO A 13 14.60 -25.14 8.75
C PRO A 13 15.12 -23.94 7.94
N GLU A 14 15.28 -22.78 8.58
CA GLU A 14 15.82 -21.56 7.96
C GLU A 14 17.30 -21.69 7.56
N ALA A 15 18.11 -22.36 8.39
CA ALA A 15 19.53 -22.58 8.08
C ALA A 15 19.70 -23.58 6.92
N GLN A 16 18.82 -24.59 6.81
CA GLN A 16 18.78 -25.49 5.66
C GLN A 16 18.33 -24.78 4.38
N ALA A 17 17.30 -23.92 4.47
CA ALA A 17 16.84 -23.11 3.34
C ALA A 17 17.94 -22.15 2.86
N ARG A 18 18.70 -21.56 3.78
CA ARG A 18 19.88 -20.74 3.47
C ARG A 18 20.93 -21.51 2.68
N THR A 19 21.24 -22.76 3.05
CA THR A 19 22.19 -23.61 2.31
C THR A 19 21.69 -23.99 0.91
N LEU A 20 20.38 -24.18 0.73
CA LEU A 20 19.78 -24.56 -0.56
C LEU A 20 19.61 -23.38 -1.54
N SER A 21 19.49 -22.15 -1.03
CA SER A 21 19.16 -20.95 -1.81
C SER A 21 20.06 -20.71 -3.05
N PRO A 22 21.39 -20.88 -3.00
CA PRO A 22 22.23 -20.73 -4.18
C PRO A 22 21.95 -21.77 -5.27
N ALA A 23 21.55 -23.00 -4.91
CA ALA A 23 21.22 -24.04 -5.87
C ALA A 23 19.89 -23.72 -6.59
N VAL A 24 18.89 -23.22 -5.84
CA VAL A 24 17.61 -22.77 -6.41
C VAL A 24 17.83 -21.63 -7.40
N ALA A 25 18.61 -20.61 -7.03
CA ALA A 25 18.90 -19.47 -7.89
C ALA A 25 19.63 -19.87 -9.18
N ARG A 26 20.60 -20.81 -9.12
CA ARG A 26 21.27 -21.34 -10.31
C ARG A 26 20.33 -22.15 -11.19
N ALA A 27 19.47 -22.97 -10.61
CA ALA A 27 18.47 -23.73 -11.37
C ALA A 27 17.50 -22.79 -12.10
N LEU A 28 17.11 -21.67 -11.47
CA LEU A 28 16.27 -20.64 -12.09
C LEU A 28 16.99 -19.98 -13.28
N GLY A 29 18.23 -19.54 -13.09
CA GLY A 29 19.04 -18.97 -14.17
C GLY A 29 19.24 -19.94 -15.34
N ALA A 30 19.47 -21.22 -15.05
CA ALA A 30 19.60 -22.25 -16.07
C ALA A 30 18.28 -22.45 -16.84
N ALA A 31 17.14 -22.54 -16.16
CA ALA A 31 15.85 -22.73 -16.81
C ALA A 31 15.49 -21.57 -17.75
N ILE A 32 15.81 -20.33 -17.36
CA ILE A 32 15.63 -19.14 -18.21
C ILE A 32 16.57 -19.17 -19.41
N ALA A 33 17.85 -19.49 -19.21
CA ALA A 33 18.82 -19.59 -20.31
C ALA A 33 18.40 -20.63 -21.35
N GLN A 34 18.01 -21.82 -20.90
CA GLN A 34 17.59 -22.90 -21.81
C GLN A 34 16.30 -22.54 -22.55
N ARG A 35 15.35 -21.87 -21.89
CA ARG A 35 14.09 -21.43 -22.51
C ARG A 35 14.29 -20.34 -23.58
N ARG A 36 15.38 -19.55 -23.50
CA ARG A 36 15.75 -18.59 -24.55
C ARG A 36 16.34 -19.28 -25.79
N MET A 37 17.09 -20.36 -25.58
CA MET A 37 17.75 -21.09 -26.68
C MET A 37 16.84 -22.12 -27.34
N TYR A 38 15.86 -22.66 -26.60
CA TYR A 38 15.02 -23.76 -27.05
C TYR A 38 13.53 -23.51 -26.76
N PRO A 39 12.62 -24.03 -27.61
CA PRO A 39 11.18 -23.97 -27.36
C PRO A 39 10.78 -24.78 -26.10
N PRO A 40 9.60 -24.50 -25.50
CA PRO A 40 9.14 -25.13 -24.26
C PRO A 40 9.14 -26.67 -24.29
N GLU A 41 8.90 -27.25 -25.46
CA GLU A 41 8.76 -28.70 -25.66
C GLU A 41 10.11 -29.41 -25.81
N HIS A 42 11.21 -28.65 -25.91
CA HIS A 42 12.53 -29.21 -26.12
C HIS A 42 13.05 -29.93 -24.87
N PRO A 43 13.57 -31.17 -24.97
CA PRO A 43 13.98 -31.97 -23.81
C PRO A 43 14.96 -31.27 -22.86
N ILE A 44 15.84 -30.39 -23.37
CA ILE A 44 16.80 -29.64 -22.55
C ILE A 44 16.10 -28.55 -21.71
N ALA A 45 15.14 -27.83 -22.29
CA ALA A 45 14.36 -26.81 -21.57
C ALA A 45 13.46 -27.45 -20.52
N SER A 46 12.78 -28.55 -20.86
CA SER A 46 11.95 -29.31 -19.93
C SER A 46 12.75 -29.85 -18.74
N ARG A 47 13.95 -30.41 -18.99
CA ARG A 47 14.83 -30.89 -17.90
C ARG A 47 15.26 -29.78 -16.94
N ALA A 48 15.59 -28.59 -17.47
CA ALA A 48 15.98 -27.45 -16.64
C ALA A 48 14.80 -26.95 -15.78
N LEU A 49 13.59 -26.89 -16.36
CA LEU A 49 12.37 -26.55 -15.64
C LEU A 49 12.04 -27.56 -14.54
N THR A 50 12.14 -28.86 -14.82
CA THR A 50 11.93 -29.92 -13.82
C THR A 50 12.95 -29.85 -12.70
N SER A 51 14.22 -29.56 -13.00
CA SER A 51 15.25 -29.39 -11.98
C SER A 51 14.93 -28.21 -11.06
N LEU A 52 14.50 -27.06 -11.61
CA LEU A 52 14.05 -25.92 -10.82
C LEU A 52 12.89 -26.28 -9.90
N ALA A 53 11.87 -26.98 -10.43
CA ALA A 53 10.70 -27.39 -9.64
C ALA A 53 11.10 -28.25 -8.42
N LEU A 54 11.99 -29.23 -8.60
CA LEU A 54 12.49 -30.07 -7.51
C LEU A 54 13.25 -29.26 -6.43
N TYR A 55 14.03 -28.26 -6.84
CA TYR A 55 14.74 -27.39 -5.90
C TYR A 55 13.77 -26.47 -5.14
N LEU A 56 12.74 -25.95 -5.81
CA LEU A 56 11.69 -25.14 -5.20
C LEU A 56 10.84 -25.95 -4.23
N GLU A 57 10.42 -27.17 -4.60
CA GLU A 57 9.70 -28.07 -3.71
C GLU A 57 10.48 -28.34 -2.42
N ARG A 58 11.79 -28.63 -2.56
CA ARG A 58 12.65 -28.90 -1.41
C ARG A 58 12.84 -27.70 -0.49
N ILE A 59 13.00 -26.48 -1.03
CA ILE A 59 13.18 -25.29 -0.19
C ILE A 59 11.86 -24.82 0.44
N LEU A 60 10.75 -24.95 -0.28
CA LEU A 60 9.42 -24.57 0.20
C LEU A 60 8.86 -25.59 1.21
N ALA A 61 9.39 -26.82 1.25
CA ALA A 61 9.14 -27.72 2.37
C ALA A 61 9.70 -27.17 3.70
N LEU A 62 10.77 -26.36 3.65
CA LEU A 62 11.47 -25.81 4.82
C LEU A 62 10.93 -24.43 5.25
N VAL A 63 10.56 -23.58 4.29
CA VAL A 63 10.05 -22.21 4.53
C VAL A 63 8.73 -21.98 3.77
N PRO A 64 7.79 -21.16 4.29
CA PRO A 64 6.51 -20.93 3.61
C PRO A 64 6.66 -20.19 2.27
N GLU A 65 7.72 -19.41 2.12
CA GLU A 65 8.06 -18.63 0.94
C GLU A 65 9.58 -18.59 0.77
N TRP A 66 10.06 -18.67 -0.47
CA TRP A 66 11.45 -18.39 -0.82
C TRP A 66 11.55 -17.15 -1.71
N ARG A 67 12.37 -16.19 -1.30
CA ARG A 67 12.50 -14.89 -1.96
C ARG A 67 13.90 -14.66 -2.50
N LEU A 68 13.95 -14.15 -3.73
CA LEU A 68 15.13 -13.74 -4.45
C LEU A 68 15.04 -12.23 -4.72
N ALA A 69 15.93 -11.47 -4.08
CA ALA A 69 16.04 -10.02 -4.22
C ALA A 69 17.23 -9.64 -5.12
N MET A 70 17.16 -8.49 -5.78
CA MET A 70 18.25 -7.88 -6.53
C MET A 70 18.59 -6.53 -5.91
N VAL A 71 19.83 -6.37 -5.44
CA VAL A 71 20.34 -5.15 -4.83
C VAL A 71 21.67 -4.79 -5.49
N GLU A 72 21.78 -3.56 -6.01
CA GLU A 72 22.97 -3.07 -6.72
C GLU A 72 23.48 -4.02 -7.83
N GLY A 73 22.56 -4.72 -8.50
CA GLY A 73 22.86 -5.67 -9.56
C GLY A 73 23.33 -7.05 -9.09
N LYS A 74 23.35 -7.32 -7.79
CA LYS A 74 23.63 -8.64 -7.21
C LYS A 74 22.35 -9.31 -6.72
N LEU A 75 22.28 -10.63 -6.84
CA LEU A 75 21.16 -11.40 -6.31
C LEU A 75 21.39 -11.78 -4.86
N LEU A 76 20.34 -11.69 -4.05
CA LEU A 76 20.31 -12.01 -2.62
C LEU A 76 19.16 -12.99 -2.35
N ALA A 77 19.42 -14.07 -1.63
CA ALA A 77 18.38 -14.97 -1.15
C ALA A 77 18.75 -15.51 0.23
N SER A 78 17.78 -15.57 1.15
CA SER A 78 17.98 -16.08 2.52
C SER A 78 19.19 -15.45 3.25
N GLY A 79 19.43 -14.16 3.04
CA GLY A 79 20.56 -13.42 3.64
C GLY A 79 21.94 -13.84 3.11
N LEU A 80 22.01 -14.39 1.89
CA LEU A 80 23.24 -14.69 1.17
C LEU A 80 23.26 -13.96 -0.17
N THR A 81 24.41 -13.39 -0.51
CA THR A 81 24.70 -12.96 -1.88
C THR A 81 24.93 -14.20 -2.74
N ILE A 82 24.18 -14.32 -3.83
CA ILE A 82 24.34 -15.37 -4.81
C ILE A 82 25.42 -14.92 -5.79
N GLU A 83 26.57 -15.59 -5.75
CA GLU A 83 27.65 -15.33 -6.71
C GLU A 83 27.19 -15.65 -8.15
N GLU A 84 27.62 -14.82 -9.10
CA GLU A 84 27.32 -14.96 -10.51
C GLU A 84 27.93 -16.25 -11.08
N GLY A 85 27.15 -17.33 -11.07
CA GLY A 85 27.51 -18.60 -11.69
C GLY A 85 26.82 -18.77 -13.04
N GLY A 86 27.50 -18.37 -14.13
CA GLY A 86 27.12 -18.68 -15.52
C GLY A 86 26.27 -17.63 -16.25
N GLU A 87 26.28 -17.67 -17.59
CA GLU A 87 25.63 -16.69 -18.49
C GLU A 87 24.11 -16.52 -18.25
N GLY A 88 23.44 -17.57 -17.78
CA GLY A 88 22.01 -17.56 -17.53
C GLY A 88 21.58 -16.62 -16.39
N LEU A 89 22.39 -16.52 -15.34
CA LEU A 89 22.08 -15.68 -14.18
C LEU A 89 22.32 -14.20 -14.49
N ALA A 90 23.42 -13.88 -15.19
CA ALA A 90 23.72 -12.53 -15.63
C ALA A 90 22.61 -11.98 -16.54
N SER A 91 22.19 -12.77 -17.52
CA SER A 91 21.14 -12.34 -18.44
C SER A 91 19.74 -12.32 -17.83
N PHE A 92 19.53 -13.06 -16.73
CA PHE A 92 18.35 -12.94 -15.89
C PHE A 92 18.36 -11.64 -15.09
N ILE A 93 19.49 -11.26 -14.48
CA ILE A 93 19.66 -9.96 -13.80
C ILE A 93 19.38 -8.80 -14.77
N ASP A 94 19.89 -8.85 -15.99
CA ASP A 94 19.58 -7.85 -17.02
C ASP A 94 18.09 -7.82 -17.37
N SER A 95 17.45 -8.99 -17.40
CA SER A 95 16.01 -9.13 -17.59
C SER A 95 15.22 -8.44 -16.45
N LEU A 96 15.65 -8.60 -15.20
CA LEU A 96 15.03 -7.98 -14.04
C LEU A 96 15.21 -6.46 -14.04
N LYS A 97 16.43 -5.97 -14.33
CA LYS A 97 16.75 -4.54 -14.46
C LYS A 97 15.90 -3.88 -15.54
N ALA A 98 15.80 -4.48 -16.73
CA ALA A 98 15.00 -3.95 -17.83
C ALA A 98 13.49 -3.89 -17.53
N ARG A 99 13.03 -4.66 -16.53
CA ARG A 99 11.62 -4.75 -16.11
C ARG A 99 11.33 -4.00 -14.81
N ASN A 100 12.33 -3.32 -14.24
CA ASN A 100 12.24 -2.66 -12.93
C ASN A 100 11.76 -3.61 -11.81
N ILE A 101 12.18 -4.89 -11.89
CA ILE A 101 11.90 -5.92 -10.89
C ILE A 101 13.13 -6.04 -10.01
N GLU A 102 12.93 -5.94 -8.70
CA GLU A 102 13.99 -6.06 -7.71
C GLU A 102 13.72 -7.23 -6.73
N THR A 103 12.55 -7.86 -6.77
CA THR A 103 12.24 -9.06 -5.97
C THR A 103 11.37 -10.05 -6.72
N ILE A 104 11.61 -11.34 -6.49
CA ILE A 104 10.74 -12.46 -6.88
C ILE A 104 10.56 -13.37 -5.67
N ALA A 105 9.32 -13.73 -5.36
CA ALA A 105 8.97 -14.67 -4.31
C ALA A 105 8.25 -15.88 -4.89
N PHE A 106 8.57 -17.06 -4.37
CA PHE A 106 7.90 -18.32 -4.69
C PHE A 106 7.24 -18.84 -3.41
N LYS A 107 5.95 -19.14 -3.47
CA LYS A 107 5.14 -19.65 -2.35
C LYS A 107 4.94 -21.16 -2.47
N ARG A 108 4.64 -21.81 -1.34
CA ARG A 108 4.18 -23.21 -1.33
C ARG A 108 3.00 -23.41 -2.27
N GLY A 109 3.06 -24.49 -3.05
CA GLY A 109 2.03 -24.81 -4.05
C GLY A 109 2.39 -24.42 -5.47
N VAL A 110 3.54 -23.76 -5.71
CA VAL A 110 4.02 -23.49 -7.08
C VAL A 110 4.23 -24.79 -7.86
N ASP A 111 3.55 -24.91 -9.00
CA ASP A 111 3.62 -26.08 -9.86
C ASP A 111 4.51 -25.87 -11.11
N VAL A 112 4.77 -26.96 -11.84
CA VAL A 112 5.63 -26.94 -13.03
C VAL A 112 5.03 -26.11 -14.18
N GLU A 113 3.69 -26.06 -14.29
CA GLU A 113 2.99 -25.33 -15.35
C GLU A 113 3.05 -23.82 -15.08
N GLU A 114 2.89 -23.43 -13.83
CA GLU A 114 3.03 -22.07 -13.33
C GLU A 114 4.47 -21.56 -13.50
N LEU A 115 5.47 -22.39 -13.16
CA LEU A 115 6.88 -22.08 -13.44
C LEU A 115 7.15 -21.91 -14.93
N ARG A 116 6.53 -22.72 -15.78
CA ARG A 116 6.68 -22.62 -17.24
C ARG A 116 6.16 -21.30 -17.79
N ARG A 117 4.96 -20.89 -17.33
CA ARG A 117 4.35 -19.62 -17.67
C ARG A 117 5.21 -18.45 -17.20
N PHE A 118 5.67 -18.48 -15.94
CA PHE A 118 6.57 -17.47 -15.38
C PHE A 118 7.87 -17.32 -16.19
N ILE A 119 8.57 -18.42 -16.47
CA ILE A 119 9.83 -18.37 -17.23
C ILE A 119 9.57 -17.85 -18.65
N SER A 120 8.43 -18.20 -19.26
CA SER A 120 8.06 -17.69 -20.57
C SER A 120 7.85 -16.18 -20.56
N LEU A 121 7.28 -15.61 -19.50
CA LEU A 121 7.19 -14.15 -19.33
C LEU A 121 8.56 -13.49 -19.13
N MET A 122 9.48 -14.15 -18.42
CA MET A 122 10.83 -13.64 -18.15
C MET A 122 11.74 -13.54 -19.40
N ILE A 123 11.37 -14.19 -20.50
CA ILE A 123 12.10 -14.14 -21.78
C ILE A 123 11.46 -13.21 -22.82
N LEU A 124 10.22 -12.75 -22.61
CA LEU A 124 9.54 -11.83 -23.54
C LEU A 124 10.17 -10.45 -23.51
N ASP A 125 10.38 -9.81 -24.67
CA ASP A 125 10.95 -8.47 -24.72
C ASP A 125 10.04 -7.45 -23.98
N PRO A 126 10.58 -6.64 -23.05
CA PRO A 126 9.82 -5.69 -22.26
C PRO A 126 8.94 -4.72 -23.04
N LYS A 127 9.27 -4.43 -24.30
CA LYS A 127 8.48 -3.56 -25.17
C LYS A 127 7.07 -4.10 -25.50
N TRP A 128 6.82 -5.39 -25.29
CA TRP A 128 5.50 -6.00 -25.48
C TRP A 128 4.62 -5.95 -24.23
N PHE A 129 5.10 -5.36 -23.14
CA PHE A 129 4.33 -5.21 -21.92
C PHE A 129 3.42 -3.97 -22.02
N ALA A 130 2.15 -4.21 -22.29
CA ALA A 130 1.12 -3.17 -22.34
C ALA A 130 0.82 -2.63 -20.92
N GLY A 131 1.63 -1.68 -20.46
CA GLY A 131 1.31 -0.73 -19.38
C GLY A 131 1.26 -1.24 -17.93
N GLY A 132 1.25 -2.57 -17.70
CA GLY A 132 1.09 -3.20 -16.38
C GLY A 132 2.32 -3.88 -15.77
N GLY A 133 3.43 -3.94 -16.52
CA GLY A 133 4.63 -4.67 -16.10
C GLY A 133 4.44 -6.19 -16.02
N LEU A 134 5.42 -6.88 -15.43
CA LEU A 134 5.38 -8.33 -15.25
C LEU A 134 4.26 -8.81 -14.28
N PRO A 135 3.96 -8.12 -13.16
CA PRO A 135 2.94 -8.60 -12.21
C PRO A 135 1.56 -8.74 -12.84
N ASP A 136 1.16 -7.78 -13.67
CA ASP A 136 -0.14 -7.81 -14.36
C ASP A 136 -0.22 -8.94 -15.41
N LEU A 137 0.90 -9.27 -16.05
CA LEU A 137 0.97 -10.39 -16.98
C LEU A 137 0.96 -11.73 -16.25
N MET A 138 1.63 -11.81 -15.10
CA MET A 138 1.58 -12.99 -14.25
C MET A 138 0.15 -13.29 -13.81
N ASN A 139 -0.60 -12.25 -13.41
CA ASN A 139 -2.01 -12.39 -13.06
C ASN A 139 -2.86 -12.86 -14.26
N LYS A 140 -2.66 -12.29 -15.46
CA LYS A 140 -3.37 -12.72 -16.69
C LYS A 140 -3.09 -14.16 -17.09
N GLU A 141 -1.87 -14.65 -16.84
CA GLU A 141 -1.46 -16.03 -17.11
C GLU A 141 -1.85 -17.00 -15.99
N GLY A 142 -2.57 -16.54 -14.96
CA GLY A 142 -3.00 -17.36 -13.83
C GLY A 142 -1.83 -17.86 -12.97
N ILE A 143 -0.82 -17.01 -12.77
CA ILE A 143 0.31 -17.23 -11.86
C ILE A 143 -0.02 -16.56 -10.53
N VAL A 144 -0.19 -17.36 -9.48
CA VAL A 144 -0.68 -17.00 -8.13
C VAL A 144 0.31 -17.34 -7.01
N SER A 145 1.16 -18.35 -7.22
CA SER A 145 2.17 -18.84 -6.27
C SER A 145 3.54 -18.21 -6.49
N ILE A 146 3.67 -17.31 -7.47
CA ILE A 146 4.90 -16.55 -7.76
C ILE A 146 4.54 -15.08 -7.73
N GLU A 147 5.30 -14.29 -6.99
CA GLU A 147 5.18 -12.84 -6.97
C GLU A 147 6.47 -12.23 -7.53
N ALA A 148 6.35 -11.18 -8.33
CA ALA A 148 7.48 -10.39 -8.77
C ALA A 148 7.14 -8.92 -8.54
N GLY A 149 8.14 -8.12 -8.16
CA GLY A 149 7.88 -6.71 -7.89
C GLY A 149 9.13 -5.92 -7.61
N ARG A 150 8.93 -4.69 -7.17
CA ARG A 150 10.00 -3.86 -6.65
C ARG A 150 10.27 -4.26 -5.21
N LEU A 151 11.54 -4.28 -4.84
CA LEU A 151 11.98 -4.57 -3.50
C LEU A 151 11.65 -3.30 -2.73
N VAL A 152 10.54 -3.32 -2.01
CA VAL A 152 10.42 -2.43 -0.86
C VAL A 152 11.40 -3.01 0.15
N LEU A 153 12.69 -2.67 -0.02
CA LEU A 153 13.58 -2.57 1.11
C LEU A 153 12.94 -1.49 1.96
N SER A 154 12.05 -1.90 2.86
CA SER A 154 11.81 -1.10 4.03
C SER A 154 13.19 -1.03 4.68
N ASP A 155 13.83 0.14 4.64
CA ASP A 155 14.91 0.41 5.57
C ASP A 155 14.43 -0.09 6.94
N ALA A 156 15.30 -0.69 7.77
CA ALA A 156 14.90 -1.19 9.09
C ALA A 156 13.94 -0.23 9.85
N PRO A 157 14.08 1.10 9.76
CA PRO A 157 13.13 2.06 10.34
C PRO A 157 11.69 2.09 9.75
N GLU A 158 11.48 1.69 8.49
CA GLU A 158 10.15 1.62 7.86
C GLU A 158 9.46 0.27 8.14
N ALA A 159 10.22 -0.82 8.26
CA ALA A 159 9.70 -2.11 8.75
C ALA A 159 9.21 -1.99 10.19
N ASP A 160 10.00 -1.35 11.06
CA ASP A 160 9.63 -1.09 12.45
C ASP A 160 8.34 -0.26 12.55
N ARG A 161 8.19 0.74 11.67
CA ARG A 161 6.97 1.54 11.56
C ARG A 161 5.78 0.70 11.16
N ASN A 162 5.85 0.00 10.03
CA ASN A 162 4.71 -0.75 9.51
C ASN A 162 4.27 -1.83 10.52
N LYS A 163 5.24 -2.52 11.16
CA LYS A 163 4.95 -3.44 12.24
C LYS A 163 4.21 -2.76 13.40
N ALA A 164 4.70 -1.62 13.88
CA ALA A 164 4.07 -0.90 14.98
C ALA A 164 2.65 -0.40 14.64
N VAL A 165 2.39 -0.07 13.38
CA VAL A 165 1.04 0.25 12.88
C VAL A 165 0.14 -0.98 12.92
N LEU A 166 0.58 -2.12 12.38
CA LEU A 166 -0.17 -3.38 12.38
C LEU A 166 -0.47 -3.86 13.81
N ASP A 167 0.51 -3.77 14.70
CA ASP A 167 0.38 -4.10 16.12
C ASP A 167 -0.65 -3.19 16.81
N GLU A 168 -0.78 -1.92 16.39
CA GLU A 168 -1.77 -0.99 16.95
C GLU A 168 -3.18 -1.20 16.41
N ALA A 169 -3.30 -1.56 15.14
CA ALA A 169 -4.57 -1.84 14.50
C ALA A 169 -5.26 -3.06 15.16
N GLY A 170 -4.48 -4.10 15.45
CA GLY A 170 -5.00 -5.37 15.94
C GLY A 170 -5.65 -6.22 14.84
N PRO A 171 -5.85 -7.53 15.09
CA PRO A 171 -6.21 -8.50 14.06
C PRO A 171 -7.61 -8.28 13.47
N GLU A 172 -8.61 -7.96 14.31
CA GLU A 172 -9.99 -7.74 13.87
C GLU A 172 -10.10 -6.56 12.89
N LEU A 173 -9.33 -5.50 13.16
CA LEU A 173 -9.31 -4.31 12.31
C LEU A 173 -8.64 -4.57 10.97
N LEU A 174 -7.55 -5.33 10.98
CA LEU A 174 -6.82 -5.73 9.78
C LEU A 174 -7.70 -6.61 8.89
N GLU A 175 -8.41 -7.57 9.48
CA GLU A 175 -9.37 -8.39 8.75
C GLU A 175 -10.49 -7.55 8.12
N ALA A 176 -11.05 -6.59 8.86
CA ALA A 176 -12.05 -5.67 8.32
C ALA A 176 -11.47 -4.83 7.16
N TYR A 177 -10.26 -4.29 7.32
CA TYR A 177 -9.58 -3.50 6.30
C TYR A 177 -9.32 -4.32 5.02
N ASP A 178 -8.83 -5.55 5.17
CA ASP A 178 -8.59 -6.48 4.06
C ASP A 178 -9.90 -6.84 3.35
N ASN A 179 -10.99 -7.11 4.11
CA ASN A 179 -12.32 -7.33 3.54
C ASN A 179 -12.80 -6.12 2.72
N GLY A 180 -12.54 -4.91 3.20
CA GLY A 180 -12.83 -3.67 2.46
C GLY A 180 -12.05 -3.58 1.14
N LEU A 181 -10.78 -3.98 1.13
CA LEU A 181 -9.95 -4.03 -0.09
C LEU A 181 -10.46 -5.09 -1.08
N THR A 182 -10.76 -6.29 -0.58
CA THR A 182 -11.33 -7.38 -1.38
C THR A 182 -12.63 -6.95 -2.03
N PHE A 183 -13.55 -6.32 -1.28
CA PHE A 183 -14.80 -5.82 -1.82
C PHE A 183 -14.59 -4.87 -3.02
N ILE A 184 -13.66 -3.92 -2.92
CA ILE A 184 -13.36 -3.00 -4.02
C ILE A 184 -12.81 -3.74 -5.25
N GLU A 185 -11.88 -4.67 -5.02
CA GLU A 185 -11.32 -5.50 -6.07
C GLU A 185 -12.40 -6.33 -6.78
N GLU A 186 -13.31 -6.95 -6.01
CA GLU A 186 -14.43 -7.72 -6.53
C GLU A 186 -15.44 -6.87 -7.28
N THR A 187 -15.73 -5.66 -6.79
CA THR A 187 -16.64 -4.70 -7.43
C THR A 187 -16.13 -4.30 -8.80
N ILE A 188 -14.84 -3.96 -8.89
CA ILE A 188 -14.21 -3.56 -10.16
C ILE A 188 -14.20 -4.73 -11.15
N ARG A 189 -13.90 -5.95 -10.68
CA ARG A 189 -13.97 -7.16 -11.49
C ARG A 189 -15.39 -7.42 -12.00
N SER A 190 -16.39 -7.34 -11.11
CA SER A 190 -17.79 -7.58 -11.43
C SER A 190 -18.31 -6.58 -12.46
N LEU A 191 -17.96 -5.31 -12.33
CA LEU A 191 -18.30 -4.27 -13.30
C LEU A 191 -17.68 -4.52 -14.68
N ARG A 192 -16.41 -4.94 -14.74
CA ARG A 192 -15.74 -5.29 -16.01
C ARG A 192 -16.38 -6.49 -16.71
N GLU A 193 -16.93 -7.41 -15.94
CA GLU A 193 -17.62 -8.62 -16.43
C GLU A 193 -19.12 -8.40 -16.70
N GLY A 194 -19.64 -7.19 -16.46
CA GLY A 194 -21.08 -6.87 -16.60
C GLY A 194 -21.95 -7.59 -15.55
N ARG A 195 -21.37 -8.04 -14.44
CA ARG A 195 -22.09 -8.64 -13.31
C ARG A 195 -22.63 -7.55 -12.38
N ARG A 196 -23.70 -7.89 -11.66
CA ARG A 196 -24.27 -7.02 -10.63
C ARG A 196 -23.31 -6.89 -9.45
N ILE A 197 -23.26 -5.70 -8.85
CA ILE A 197 -22.53 -5.43 -7.61
C ILE A 197 -23.40 -5.87 -6.44
N SER A 198 -22.80 -6.56 -5.46
CA SER A 198 -23.41 -6.81 -4.15
C SER A 198 -22.85 -5.81 -3.15
N LEU A 199 -23.72 -5.16 -2.35
CA LEU A 199 -23.29 -4.19 -1.34
C LEU A 199 -23.03 -4.83 0.03
N GLU A 200 -23.28 -6.13 0.20
CA GLU A 200 -23.24 -6.81 1.50
C GLU A 200 -21.87 -6.69 2.18
N GLU A 201 -20.79 -6.91 1.43
CA GLU A 201 -19.42 -6.79 1.94
C GLU A 201 -19.05 -5.35 2.29
N ALA A 202 -19.49 -4.37 1.48
CA ALA A 202 -19.29 -2.95 1.75
C ALA A 202 -20.04 -2.52 3.02
N GLU A 203 -21.28 -2.95 3.17
CA GLU A 203 -22.08 -2.69 4.36
C GLU A 203 -21.47 -3.36 5.60
N SER A 204 -20.97 -4.58 5.47
CA SER A 204 -20.28 -5.30 6.56
C SER A 204 -19.03 -4.54 6.99
N PHE A 205 -18.17 -4.17 6.04
CA PHE A 205 -16.97 -3.37 6.29
C PHE A 205 -17.31 -2.06 6.99
N VAL A 206 -18.22 -1.28 6.41
CA VAL A 206 -18.62 0.02 6.94
C VAL A 206 -19.28 -0.10 8.32
N SER A 207 -20.05 -1.16 8.58
CA SER A 207 -20.64 -1.39 9.90
C SER A 207 -19.57 -1.69 10.95
N THR A 208 -18.54 -2.45 10.59
CA THR A 208 -17.38 -2.68 11.46
C THR A 208 -16.61 -1.39 11.72
N VAL A 209 -16.37 -0.58 10.68
CA VAL A 209 -15.78 0.76 10.84
C VAL A 209 -16.61 1.63 11.78
N ALA A 210 -17.92 1.74 11.55
CA ALA A 210 -18.81 2.58 12.35
C ALA A 210 -18.83 2.16 13.84
N ARG A 211 -18.94 0.85 14.11
CA ARG A 211 -18.94 0.31 15.48
C ARG A 211 -17.63 0.59 16.21
N GLN A 212 -16.51 0.36 15.53
CA GLN A 212 -15.19 0.49 16.14
C GLN A 212 -14.77 1.97 16.29
N MET A 213 -15.21 2.86 15.38
CA MET A 213 -15.03 4.31 15.50
C MET A 213 -15.61 4.90 16.79
N GLN A 214 -16.75 4.37 17.24
CA GLN A 214 -17.39 4.77 18.50
C GLN A 214 -16.62 4.32 19.75
N GLN A 215 -15.71 3.34 19.61
CA GLN A 215 -14.87 2.86 20.72
C GLN A 215 -13.53 3.59 20.73
N ASP A 216 -12.77 3.48 19.63
CA ASP A 216 -11.51 4.17 19.41
C ASP A 216 -11.24 4.29 17.91
N ARG A 217 -11.24 5.51 17.41
CA ARG A 217 -10.92 5.84 16.01
C ARG A 217 -9.43 5.81 15.68
N SER A 218 -8.56 5.88 16.68
CA SER A 218 -7.11 6.03 16.48
C SER A 218 -6.51 4.90 15.64
N PRO A 219 -6.82 3.61 15.89
CA PRO A 219 -6.31 2.49 15.11
C PRO A 219 -6.58 2.61 13.61
N PHE A 220 -7.78 3.06 13.21
CA PHE A 220 -8.13 3.24 11.81
C PHE A 220 -7.37 4.38 11.15
N LEU A 221 -7.22 5.52 11.85
CA LEU A 221 -6.45 6.64 11.32
C LEU A 221 -4.99 6.24 11.07
N ILE A 222 -4.41 5.38 11.91
CA ILE A 222 -3.06 4.86 11.68
C ILE A 222 -3.02 3.92 10.47
N LEU A 223 -4.04 3.08 10.27
CA LEU A 223 -4.12 2.19 9.11
C LEU A 223 -4.09 2.97 7.79
N THR A 224 -4.68 4.16 7.74
CA THR A 224 -4.59 5.01 6.53
C THR A 224 -3.16 5.42 6.17
N ALA A 225 -2.23 5.32 7.12
CA ALA A 225 -0.81 5.58 6.89
C ALA A 225 -0.02 4.33 6.42
N LEU A 226 -0.64 3.14 6.39
CA LEU A 226 -0.01 1.94 5.84
C LEU A 226 0.12 2.02 4.33
N LYS A 227 1.24 1.48 3.85
CA LYS A 227 1.45 1.18 2.45
C LYS A 227 0.98 -0.25 2.24
N SER A 228 -0.17 -0.42 1.59
CA SER A 228 -0.69 -1.74 1.25
C SER A 228 0.00 -2.30 -0.01
N HIS A 229 0.08 -3.63 -0.09
CA HIS A 229 0.54 -4.36 -1.28
C HIS A 229 -0.51 -4.42 -2.39
N HIS A 230 -1.77 -4.06 -2.09
CA HIS A 230 -2.86 -4.04 -3.06
C HIS A 230 -2.73 -2.86 -4.03
N ALA A 231 -3.44 -2.92 -5.16
CA ALA A 231 -3.46 -1.83 -6.12
C ALA A 231 -3.79 -0.51 -5.42
N TYR A 232 -2.97 0.52 -5.66
CA TYR A 232 -3.04 1.84 -5.01
C TYR A 232 -4.47 2.40 -4.92
N THR A 233 -5.26 2.22 -5.98
CA THR A 233 -6.64 2.68 -6.08
C THR A 233 -7.56 2.07 -5.01
N PHE A 234 -7.36 0.81 -4.60
CA PHE A 234 -8.24 0.14 -3.63
C PHE A 234 -7.97 0.67 -2.22
N THR A 235 -6.69 0.82 -1.89
CA THR A 235 -6.24 1.41 -0.62
C THR A 235 -6.75 2.84 -0.47
N HIS A 236 -6.67 3.62 -1.55
CA HIS A 236 -7.19 4.98 -1.58
C HIS A 236 -8.69 5.04 -1.24
N ILE A 237 -9.51 4.20 -1.87
CA ILE A 237 -10.97 4.18 -1.63
C ILE A 237 -11.29 3.83 -0.17
N VAL A 238 -10.62 2.81 0.38
CA VAL A 238 -10.81 2.39 1.77
C VAL A 238 -10.37 3.49 2.74
N ASN A 239 -9.23 4.15 2.48
CA ASN A 239 -8.75 5.27 3.30
C ASN A 239 -9.70 6.46 3.26
N VAL A 240 -10.21 6.84 2.09
CA VAL A 240 -11.19 7.93 1.95
C VAL A 240 -12.46 7.63 2.72
N CYS A 241 -12.92 6.37 2.72
CA CYS A 241 -14.04 5.93 3.54
C CYS A 241 -13.76 6.13 5.04
N ILE A 242 -12.64 5.59 5.54
CA ILE A 242 -12.23 5.71 6.95
C ILE A 242 -12.13 7.18 7.38
N LEU A 243 -11.47 8.02 6.57
CA LEU A 243 -11.30 9.45 6.86
C LEU A 243 -12.63 10.20 6.83
N THR A 244 -13.56 9.83 5.95
CA THR A 244 -14.90 10.43 5.89
C THR A 244 -15.73 10.05 7.11
N VAL A 245 -15.73 8.77 7.50
CA VAL A 245 -16.43 8.29 8.71
C VAL A 245 -15.85 8.94 9.97
N SER A 246 -14.52 9.08 10.05
CA SER A 246 -13.85 9.73 11.18
C SER A 246 -14.27 11.21 11.33
N GLN A 247 -14.50 11.92 10.21
CA GLN A 247 -14.98 13.30 10.23
C GLN A 247 -16.40 13.41 10.79
N ILE A 248 -17.33 12.59 10.31
CA ILE A 248 -18.72 12.66 10.76
C ILE A 248 -18.86 12.18 12.21
N GLU A 249 -18.09 11.18 12.65
CA GLU A 249 -18.02 10.77 14.06
C GLU A 249 -17.48 11.90 14.94
N ALA A 250 -16.41 12.59 14.53
CA ALA A 250 -15.87 13.72 15.27
C ALA A 250 -16.86 14.89 15.46
N LEU A 251 -17.85 14.99 14.57
CA LEU A 251 -18.91 15.99 14.63
C LEU A 251 -20.18 15.48 15.34
N GLY A 252 -20.12 14.29 15.96
CA GLY A 252 -21.21 13.72 16.75
C GLY A 252 -22.25 12.95 15.92
N GLY A 253 -21.90 12.48 14.73
CA GLY A 253 -22.75 11.59 13.93
C GLY A 253 -23.06 10.28 14.64
N ASP A 254 -24.31 9.83 14.53
CA ASP A 254 -24.73 8.53 15.06
C ASP A 254 -24.29 7.38 14.14
N GLU A 255 -24.41 6.14 14.62
CA GLU A 255 -24.01 4.94 13.87
C GLU A 255 -24.66 4.88 12.47
N ARG A 256 -25.91 5.35 12.34
CA ARG A 256 -26.60 5.42 11.06
C ARG A 256 -25.88 6.37 10.10
N ALA A 257 -25.58 7.60 10.54
CA ALA A 257 -24.85 8.57 9.74
C ALA A 257 -23.45 8.04 9.37
N LEU A 258 -22.75 7.39 10.30
CA LEU A 258 -21.45 6.76 10.03
C LEU A 258 -21.57 5.72 8.89
N ARG A 259 -22.60 4.87 8.93
CA ARG A 259 -22.83 3.86 7.90
C ARG A 259 -23.20 4.47 6.55
N GLU A 260 -24.12 5.42 6.54
CA GLU A 260 -24.55 6.09 5.29
C GLU A 260 -23.38 6.85 4.64
N PHE A 261 -22.56 7.57 5.41
CA PHE A 261 -21.42 8.33 4.91
C PHE A 261 -20.27 7.41 4.48
N GLY A 262 -20.02 6.33 5.22
CA GLY A 262 -19.02 5.33 4.87
C GLY A 262 -19.34 4.65 3.54
N LEU A 263 -20.57 4.16 3.38
CA LEU A 263 -20.98 3.51 2.13
C LEU A 263 -20.96 4.47 0.94
N ALA A 264 -21.43 5.71 1.12
CA ALA A 264 -21.42 6.71 0.06
C ALA A 264 -20.01 7.12 -0.37
N SER A 265 -19.09 7.34 0.58
CA SER A 265 -17.70 7.69 0.29
C SER A 265 -16.91 6.53 -0.30
N MET A 266 -17.19 5.29 0.07
CA MET A 266 -16.55 4.10 -0.52
C MET A 266 -16.85 3.95 -2.02
N MET A 267 -17.97 4.53 -2.50
CA MET A 267 -18.39 4.47 -3.91
C MET A 267 -18.04 5.71 -4.74
N HIS A 268 -17.37 6.71 -4.14
CA HIS A 268 -17.18 8.03 -4.78
C HIS A 268 -16.52 7.93 -6.16
N ASP A 269 -15.58 7.00 -6.29
CA ASP A 269 -14.70 6.84 -7.45
C ASP A 269 -15.12 5.73 -8.42
N ILE A 270 -16.29 5.11 -8.22
CA ILE A 270 -16.71 3.93 -8.99
C ILE A 270 -16.77 4.17 -10.51
N GLY A 271 -17.02 5.41 -10.93
CA GLY A 271 -17.02 5.79 -12.34
C GLY A 271 -15.67 5.68 -13.03
N LYS A 272 -14.56 5.63 -12.27
CA LYS A 272 -13.22 5.41 -12.83
C LYS A 272 -13.08 4.03 -13.48
N THR A 273 -13.99 3.09 -13.20
CA THR A 273 -14.00 1.75 -13.84
C THR A 273 -14.29 1.79 -15.34
N ILE A 274 -14.91 2.86 -15.84
CA ILE A 274 -15.17 3.06 -17.27
C ILE A 274 -13.91 3.57 -18.01
N LEU A 275 -12.96 4.18 -17.29
CA LEU A 275 -11.78 4.76 -17.92
C LEU A 275 -10.83 3.67 -18.45
N PRO A 276 -10.20 3.89 -19.62
CA PRO A 276 -9.12 3.04 -20.11
C PRO A 276 -8.01 2.87 -19.08
N THR A 277 -7.49 1.64 -18.95
CA THR A 277 -6.45 1.33 -17.95
C THR A 277 -5.20 2.16 -18.19
N GLU A 278 -4.88 2.46 -19.45
CA GLU A 278 -3.73 3.26 -19.88
C GLU A 278 -3.79 4.70 -19.36
N ILE A 279 -4.98 5.24 -19.13
CA ILE A 279 -5.18 6.57 -18.55
C ILE A 279 -5.07 6.51 -17.03
N LEU A 280 -5.66 5.47 -16.41
CA LEU A 280 -5.62 5.27 -14.96
C LEU A 280 -4.21 5.00 -14.45
N SER A 281 -3.40 4.24 -15.20
CA SER A 281 -2.03 3.87 -14.82
C SER A 281 -0.94 4.75 -15.44
N LYS A 282 -1.33 5.83 -16.16
CA LYS A 282 -0.41 6.61 -16.98
C LYS A 282 0.80 7.13 -16.20
N PRO A 283 2.03 6.94 -16.74
CA PRO A 283 3.21 7.58 -16.18
C PRO A 283 3.30 9.08 -16.35
N GLY A 284 2.84 9.84 -15.35
CA GLY A 284 3.02 11.29 -15.28
C GLY A 284 1.74 12.08 -15.56
N LYS A 285 1.89 13.28 -16.14
CA LYS A 285 0.75 14.19 -16.34
C LYS A 285 -0.16 13.70 -17.47
N LEU A 286 -1.46 13.75 -17.21
CA LEU A 286 -2.49 13.53 -18.23
C LEU A 286 -2.47 14.68 -19.25
N THR A 287 -2.75 14.37 -20.51
CA THR A 287 -3.04 15.41 -21.51
C THR A 287 -4.38 16.08 -21.20
N PRO A 288 -4.67 17.26 -21.75
CA PRO A 288 -5.98 17.91 -21.56
C PRO A 288 -7.16 17.02 -21.94
N GLU A 289 -7.02 16.19 -22.97
CA GLU A 289 -8.05 15.27 -23.47
C GLU A 289 -8.24 14.08 -22.51
N GLU A 290 -7.12 13.50 -22.03
CA GLU A 290 -7.15 12.45 -21.01
C GLU A 290 -7.77 12.96 -19.70
N PHE A 291 -7.40 14.16 -19.28
CA PHE A 291 -7.97 14.80 -18.10
C PHE A 291 -9.47 15.11 -18.28
N ALA A 292 -9.90 15.49 -19.48
CA ALA A 292 -11.32 15.67 -19.79
C ALA A 292 -12.10 14.36 -19.71
N MET A 293 -11.49 13.23 -20.10
CA MET A 293 -12.09 11.91 -19.88
C MET A 293 -12.19 11.59 -18.39
N VAL A 294 -11.12 11.81 -17.62
CA VAL A 294 -11.14 11.60 -16.16
C VAL A 294 -12.23 12.46 -15.50
N GLN A 295 -12.42 13.71 -15.90
CA GLN A 295 -13.45 14.60 -15.33
C GLN A 295 -14.90 14.11 -15.51
N ARG A 296 -15.14 13.09 -16.33
CA ARG A 296 -16.46 12.49 -16.52
C ARG A 296 -16.80 11.43 -15.49
N HIS A 297 -15.81 10.87 -14.78
CA HIS A 297 -16.04 9.78 -13.83
C HIS A 297 -17.09 10.08 -12.74
N PRO A 298 -17.30 11.33 -12.26
CA PRO A 298 -18.38 11.59 -11.31
C PRO A 298 -19.76 11.31 -11.92
N GLN A 299 -19.95 11.66 -13.19
CA GLN A 299 -21.21 11.44 -13.92
C GLN A 299 -21.38 9.97 -14.30
N ASP A 300 -20.30 9.33 -14.74
CA ASP A 300 -20.26 7.91 -15.06
C ASP A 300 -20.56 7.06 -13.81
N GLY A 301 -20.04 7.48 -12.64
CA GLY A 301 -20.33 6.85 -11.35
C GLY A 301 -21.82 6.91 -11.00
N VAL A 302 -22.48 8.05 -11.21
CA VAL A 302 -23.95 8.15 -11.04
C VAL A 302 -24.69 7.19 -11.95
N HIS A 303 -24.24 7.02 -13.20
CA HIS A 303 -24.89 6.11 -14.13
C HIS A 303 -24.80 4.66 -13.66
N ILE A 304 -23.62 4.22 -13.22
CA ILE A 304 -23.40 2.87 -12.66
C ILE A 304 -24.27 2.66 -11.42
N LEU A 305 -24.22 3.60 -10.48
CA LEU A 305 -24.91 3.46 -9.18
C LEU A 305 -26.43 3.46 -9.33
N ARG A 306 -27.00 4.18 -10.31
CA ARG A 306 -28.44 4.16 -10.60
C ARG A 306 -28.95 2.80 -11.07
N GLU A 307 -28.09 2.01 -11.70
CA GLU A 307 -28.43 0.67 -12.18
C GLU A 307 -28.12 -0.42 -11.15
N THR A 308 -27.50 -0.03 -10.03
CA THR A 308 -27.12 -0.94 -8.96
C THR A 308 -28.25 -1.01 -7.92
N PRO A 309 -28.83 -2.20 -7.66
CA PRO A 309 -29.87 -2.36 -6.64
C PRO A 309 -29.38 -1.94 -5.26
N ASP A 310 -30.31 -1.43 -4.44
CA ASP A 310 -30.12 -1.15 -3.01
C ASP A 310 -29.03 -0.11 -2.67
N VAL A 311 -28.46 0.57 -3.68
CA VAL A 311 -27.53 1.67 -3.44
C VAL A 311 -28.26 2.87 -2.84
N PRO A 312 -27.76 3.46 -1.74
CA PRO A 312 -28.35 4.67 -1.17
C PRO A 312 -28.22 5.88 -2.11
N ASP A 313 -29.25 6.74 -2.15
CA ASP A 313 -29.23 8.00 -2.88
C ASP A 313 -28.01 8.87 -2.56
N LEU A 314 -27.53 8.80 -1.31
CA LEU A 314 -26.34 9.53 -0.87
C LEU A 314 -25.09 9.13 -1.64
N ALA A 315 -24.94 7.85 -2.03
CA ALA A 315 -23.80 7.40 -2.84
C ALA A 315 -23.80 8.05 -4.23
N LEU A 316 -24.98 8.21 -4.84
CA LEU A 316 -25.12 8.92 -6.12
C LEU A 316 -24.75 10.39 -5.98
N ILE A 317 -25.17 11.03 -4.89
CA ILE A 317 -24.85 12.42 -4.59
C ILE A 317 -23.33 12.59 -4.42
N VAL A 318 -22.69 11.76 -3.61
CA VAL A 318 -21.24 11.83 -3.34
C VAL A 318 -20.43 11.51 -4.59
N ALA A 319 -20.80 10.46 -5.34
CA ALA A 319 -20.14 10.15 -6.62
C ALA A 319 -20.16 11.35 -7.58
N LEU A 320 -21.26 12.09 -7.64
CA LEU A 320 -21.35 13.29 -8.48
C LEU A 320 -20.56 14.49 -7.93
N GLU A 321 -20.58 14.70 -6.62
CA GLU A 321 -20.18 15.96 -5.99
C GLU A 321 -18.75 15.97 -5.41
N HIS A 322 -18.10 14.83 -5.20
CA HIS A 322 -16.85 14.77 -4.43
C HIS A 322 -15.67 15.56 -5.05
N HIS A 323 -15.75 15.98 -6.31
CA HIS A 323 -14.78 16.90 -6.94
C HIS A 323 -15.31 18.33 -7.15
N MET A 324 -16.55 18.60 -6.75
CA MET A 324 -17.07 19.96 -6.67
C MET A 324 -16.46 20.67 -5.46
N ARG A 325 -15.94 21.88 -5.70
CA ARG A 325 -15.38 22.74 -4.66
C ARG A 325 -16.48 23.47 -3.91
N TYR A 326 -16.20 23.89 -2.69
CA TYR A 326 -17.12 24.69 -1.86
C TYR A 326 -17.60 25.97 -2.57
N ASN A 327 -16.72 26.64 -3.33
CA ASN A 327 -17.06 27.80 -4.16
C ASN A 327 -17.68 27.45 -5.53
N HIS A 328 -18.02 26.18 -5.77
CA HIS A 328 -18.52 25.64 -7.05
C HIS A 328 -17.55 25.74 -8.24
N GLY A 329 -16.25 25.98 -8.01
CA GLY A 329 -15.23 26.07 -9.07
C GLY A 329 -14.69 24.72 -9.58
N GLY A 330 -15.11 23.61 -8.97
CA GLY A 330 -14.66 22.24 -9.30
C GLY A 330 -15.39 21.63 -10.50
N TYR A 331 -15.45 20.30 -10.55
CA TYR A 331 -16.16 19.55 -11.58
C TYR A 331 -16.99 18.40 -10.97
N PRO A 332 -18.09 17.98 -11.63
CA PRO A 332 -18.70 18.62 -12.80
C PRO A 332 -19.34 19.96 -12.43
N ARG A 333 -19.48 20.87 -13.40
CA ARG A 333 -20.14 22.17 -13.16
C ARG A 333 -21.65 22.00 -13.22
N SER A 334 -22.35 22.45 -12.18
CA SER A 334 -23.82 22.53 -12.19
C SER A 334 -24.28 23.84 -12.83
N ARG A 335 -25.33 23.77 -13.66
CA ARG A 335 -26.02 24.97 -14.19
C ARG A 335 -26.83 25.70 -13.13
N HIS A 336 -27.22 25.00 -12.06
CA HIS A 336 -27.96 25.53 -10.93
C HIS A 336 -27.17 25.22 -9.66
N PRO A 337 -26.29 26.16 -9.21
CA PRO A 337 -25.53 25.98 -7.99
C PRO A 337 -26.48 25.79 -6.81
N ARG A 338 -26.23 24.74 -6.02
CA ARG A 338 -26.92 24.47 -4.77
C ARG A 338 -25.89 24.10 -3.71
N PRO A 339 -26.20 24.22 -2.42
CA PRO A 339 -25.35 23.69 -1.38
C PRO A 339 -24.99 22.21 -1.66
N LEU A 340 -23.71 21.91 -1.56
CA LEU A 340 -23.20 20.54 -1.66
C LEU A 340 -23.56 19.77 -0.40
N HIS A 341 -23.76 18.46 -0.53
CA HIS A 341 -24.08 17.63 0.61
C HIS A 341 -22.90 17.57 1.59
N PRO A 342 -23.12 17.58 2.92
CA PRO A 342 -22.03 17.50 3.90
C PRO A 342 -21.10 16.31 3.70
N CYS A 343 -21.66 15.14 3.37
CA CYS A 343 -20.86 13.95 3.02
C CYS A 343 -19.92 14.23 1.84
N SER A 344 -20.38 14.87 0.76
CA SER A 344 -19.55 15.19 -0.40
C SER A 344 -18.41 16.15 -0.06
N LEU A 345 -18.68 17.13 0.82
CA LEU A 345 -17.67 18.07 1.30
C LEU A 345 -16.60 17.37 2.16
N MET A 346 -16.99 16.42 3.01
CA MET A 346 -16.08 15.60 3.80
C MET A 346 -15.27 14.62 2.93
N THR A 347 -15.92 13.99 1.95
CA THR A 347 -15.26 13.10 0.98
C THR A 347 -14.23 13.87 0.15
N ASN A 348 -14.54 15.09 -0.28
CA ASN A 348 -13.58 15.94 -1.02
C ASN A 348 -12.30 16.25 -0.21
N LEU A 349 -12.46 16.54 1.08
CA LEU A 349 -11.34 16.74 2.01
C LEU A 349 -10.53 15.45 2.19
N ALA A 350 -11.21 14.33 2.44
CA ALA A 350 -10.59 13.02 2.64
C ALA A 350 -9.83 12.54 1.39
N ASP A 351 -10.43 12.65 0.21
CA ASP A 351 -9.83 12.35 -1.09
C ASP A 351 -8.54 13.16 -1.31
N THR A 352 -8.62 14.48 -1.10
CA THR A 352 -7.43 15.32 -1.29
C THR A 352 -6.33 15.02 -0.27
N TYR A 353 -6.69 14.80 0.99
CA TYR A 353 -5.73 14.45 2.02
C TYR A 353 -5.03 13.12 1.70
N ASP A 354 -5.78 12.05 1.43
CA ASP A 354 -5.21 10.74 1.11
C ASP A 354 -4.38 10.80 -0.18
N ALA A 355 -4.86 11.48 -1.23
CA ALA A 355 -4.14 11.68 -2.48
C ALA A 355 -2.76 12.34 -2.31
N MET A 356 -2.61 13.23 -1.32
CA MET A 356 -1.34 13.92 -1.04
C MET A 356 -0.44 13.16 -0.07
N ARG A 357 -1.02 12.37 0.82
CA ARG A 357 -0.30 11.61 1.87
C ARG A 357 0.08 10.19 1.42
N SER A 358 -0.52 9.69 0.36
CA SER A 358 -0.20 8.40 -0.23
C SER A 358 0.85 8.53 -1.36
N HIS A 359 1.74 7.55 -1.48
CA HIS A 359 2.70 7.50 -2.59
C HIS A 359 1.99 7.11 -3.89
N ARG A 360 1.90 8.06 -4.82
CA ARG A 360 1.55 7.77 -6.22
C ARG A 360 2.81 7.45 -7.00
N SER A 361 2.70 6.67 -8.07
CA SER A 361 3.80 6.29 -8.99
C SER A 361 4.65 7.46 -9.51
N TYR A 362 4.24 8.71 -9.31
CA TYR A 362 4.91 9.95 -9.75
C TYR A 362 5.01 11.05 -8.69
N GLN A 363 4.63 10.81 -7.43
CA GLN A 363 4.61 11.85 -6.39
C GLN A 363 5.14 11.34 -5.04
N GLU A 364 6.12 12.06 -4.48
CA GLU A 364 6.60 11.84 -3.12
C GLU A 364 5.52 12.28 -2.11
N GLU A 365 5.35 11.52 -1.02
CA GLU A 365 4.43 11.83 0.07
C GLU A 365 4.63 13.27 0.55
N SER A 366 3.55 14.05 0.58
CA SER A 366 3.60 15.40 1.11
C SER A 366 3.69 15.35 2.63
N PRO A 367 4.59 16.12 3.26
CA PRO A 367 4.65 16.19 4.72
C PRO A 367 3.32 16.66 5.32
N PRO A 368 2.90 16.16 6.50
CA PRO A 368 1.63 16.52 7.12
C PRO A 368 1.41 18.04 7.22
N GLU A 369 2.45 18.79 7.58
CA GLU A 369 2.42 20.25 7.70
C GLU A 369 2.09 20.95 6.38
N ARG A 370 2.55 20.40 5.25
CA ARG A 370 2.26 20.94 3.92
C ARG A 370 0.81 20.68 3.52
N VAL A 371 0.29 19.49 3.83
CA VAL A 371 -1.10 19.14 3.56
C VAL A 371 -2.05 19.97 4.43
N ALA A 372 -1.71 20.13 5.71
CA ALA A 372 -2.45 20.97 6.64
C ALA A 372 -2.50 22.44 6.18
N ALA A 373 -1.35 23.00 5.76
CA ALA A 373 -1.27 24.36 5.22
C ALA A 373 -2.15 24.52 3.97
N LEU A 374 -2.10 23.56 3.03
CA LEU A 374 -2.96 23.59 1.84
C LEU A 374 -4.45 23.60 2.21
N ILE A 375 -4.87 22.70 3.12
CA ILE A 375 -6.27 22.61 3.55
C ILE A 375 -6.71 23.93 4.21
N GLY A 376 -5.86 24.50 5.07
CA GLY A 376 -6.11 25.79 5.70
C GLY A 376 -6.22 26.95 4.69
N ASP A 377 -5.27 27.07 3.78
CA ASP A 377 -5.22 28.14 2.76
C ASP A 377 -6.39 28.07 1.77
N ARG A 378 -6.93 26.87 1.54
CA ARG A 378 -8.05 26.63 0.62
C ARG A 378 -9.41 26.58 1.32
N ALA A 379 -9.46 26.77 2.63
CA ALA A 379 -10.71 26.88 3.37
C ALA A 379 -11.53 28.09 2.88
N GLY A 380 -12.82 27.88 2.62
CA GLY A 380 -13.73 28.88 2.04
C GLY A 380 -13.66 28.98 0.50
N VAL A 381 -12.72 28.29 -0.14
CA VAL A 381 -12.60 28.21 -1.60
C VAL A 381 -12.86 26.79 -2.08
N ASP A 382 -11.95 25.87 -1.76
CA ASP A 382 -12.09 24.47 -2.16
C ASP A 382 -12.89 23.70 -1.10
N TYR A 383 -12.68 24.02 0.19
CA TYR A 383 -13.27 23.29 1.31
C TYR A 383 -14.21 24.16 2.15
N HIS A 384 -15.22 23.55 2.75
CA HIS A 384 -16.07 24.25 3.73
C HIS A 384 -15.24 24.64 4.96
N PRO A 385 -15.22 25.92 5.41
CA PRO A 385 -14.30 26.39 6.44
C PRO A 385 -14.35 25.60 7.75
N GLN A 386 -15.55 25.33 8.26
CA GLN A 386 -15.72 24.62 9.52
C GLN A 386 -15.34 23.14 9.41
N LEU A 387 -15.56 22.51 8.24
CA LEU A 387 -15.19 21.11 8.03
C LEU A 387 -13.68 20.98 7.87
N ALA A 388 -13.04 21.91 7.16
CA ALA A 388 -11.58 21.98 7.07
C ALA A 388 -10.95 22.15 8.47
N GLN A 389 -11.49 23.05 9.30
CA GLN A 389 -11.01 23.24 10.67
C GLN A 389 -11.18 21.97 11.51
N ALA A 390 -12.37 21.35 11.48
CA ALA A 390 -12.64 20.12 12.22
C ALA A 390 -11.72 18.98 11.76
N PHE A 391 -11.49 18.86 10.45
CA PHE A 391 -10.57 17.88 9.88
C PHE A 391 -9.13 18.09 10.36
N LEU A 392 -8.63 19.32 10.36
CA LEU A 392 -7.29 19.62 10.87
C LEU A 392 -7.14 19.32 12.37
N GLN A 393 -8.20 19.55 13.16
CA GLN A 393 -8.22 19.19 14.58
C GLN A 393 -8.21 17.68 14.78
N LEU A 394 -9.00 16.94 13.98
CA LEU A 394 -9.05 15.49 13.98
C LEU A 394 -7.67 14.87 13.67
N MET A 395 -6.98 15.42 12.67
CA MET A 395 -5.65 14.93 12.27
C MET A 395 -4.53 15.42 13.20
N GLY A 396 -4.72 16.53 13.92
CA GLY A 396 -3.71 17.11 14.80
C GLY A 396 -2.49 17.66 14.05
N ALA A 397 -1.50 18.16 14.81
CA ALA A 397 -0.25 18.65 14.19
C ALA A 397 0.62 17.49 13.66
N TYR A 398 0.50 16.32 14.29
CA TYR A 398 1.17 15.09 13.89
C TYR A 398 0.12 13.98 13.75
N PRO A 399 -0.33 13.67 12.51
CA PRO A 399 -1.32 12.64 12.28
C PRO A 399 -0.89 11.26 12.76
N PRO A 400 -1.82 10.38 13.16
CA PRO A 400 -1.53 8.99 13.47
C PRO A 400 -0.78 8.31 12.32
N GLY A 401 0.22 7.49 12.64
CA GLY A 401 1.15 6.88 11.66
C GLY A 401 2.36 7.75 11.28
N THR A 402 2.46 8.98 11.80
CA THR A 402 3.64 9.86 11.63
C THR A 402 4.78 9.41 12.53
N ARG A 403 6.00 9.31 11.98
CA ARG A 403 7.21 9.10 12.79
C ARG A 403 7.74 10.44 13.30
N VAL A 404 8.13 10.48 14.56
CA VAL A 404 8.64 11.67 15.23
C VAL A 404 9.96 11.36 15.94
N ARG A 405 10.86 12.34 15.94
CA ARG A 405 12.07 12.35 16.76
C ARG A 405 11.86 13.27 17.95
N LEU A 406 12.19 12.78 19.14
CA LEU A 406 12.06 13.53 20.38
C LEU A 406 13.37 14.24 20.74
N ASP A 407 13.29 15.25 21.61
CA ASP A 407 14.43 16.01 22.12
C ASP A 407 15.41 15.18 22.96
N THR A 408 14.94 14.06 23.47
CA THR A 408 15.74 13.00 24.10
C THR A 408 16.58 12.18 23.11
N GLY A 409 16.35 12.35 21.79
CA GLY A 409 16.94 11.53 20.73
C GLY A 409 16.20 10.22 20.44
N GLU A 410 15.16 9.90 21.23
CA GLU A 410 14.30 8.74 20.98
C GLU A 410 13.44 8.94 19.72
N GLU A 411 13.05 7.84 19.07
CA GLU A 411 12.12 7.88 17.93
C GLU A 411 10.85 7.11 18.24
N GLY A 412 9.71 7.63 17.77
CA GLY A 412 8.42 7.02 17.99
C GLY A 412 7.43 7.21 16.85
N LEU A 413 6.36 6.44 16.90
CA LEU A 413 5.21 6.48 15.99
C LEU A 413 4.04 7.14 16.72
N VAL A 414 3.45 8.18 16.13
CA VAL A 414 2.22 8.76 16.65
C VAL A 414 1.09 7.75 16.50
N VAL A 415 0.49 7.36 17.62
CA VAL A 415 -0.65 6.41 17.64
C VAL A 415 -1.97 7.11 17.92
N ARG A 416 -1.96 8.24 18.64
CA ARG A 416 -3.19 8.96 18.95
C ARG A 416 -2.96 10.45 19.04
N VAL A 417 -3.88 11.22 18.47
CA VAL A 417 -3.90 12.69 18.58
C VAL A 417 -4.43 13.08 19.97
N ASN A 418 -3.85 14.13 20.55
CA ASN A 418 -4.37 14.68 21.79
C ASN A 418 -5.38 15.79 21.50
N PRO A 419 -6.64 15.68 21.97
CA PRO A 419 -7.69 16.65 21.66
C PRO A 419 -7.47 18.02 22.32
N THR A 420 -6.70 18.07 23.42
CA THR A 420 -6.44 19.33 24.15
C THR A 420 -5.19 20.05 23.67
N ASN A 421 -4.21 19.32 23.11
CA ASN A 421 -2.99 19.90 22.58
C ASN A 421 -2.51 19.13 21.34
N PRO A 422 -2.80 19.63 20.12
CA PRO A 422 -2.44 18.97 18.87
C PRO A 422 -0.94 18.69 18.66
N TYR A 423 -0.06 19.38 19.40
CA TYR A 423 1.40 19.21 19.33
C TYR A 423 1.94 18.18 20.35
N ARG A 424 1.06 17.58 21.16
CA ARG A 424 1.41 16.60 22.20
C ARG A 424 0.64 15.29 22.02
N PRO A 425 0.85 14.58 20.89
CA PRO A 425 0.21 13.29 20.66
C PRO A 425 0.69 12.22 21.65
N VAL A 426 0.01 11.09 21.65
CA VAL A 426 0.48 9.86 22.27
C VAL A 426 1.33 9.09 21.25
N VAL A 427 2.51 8.66 21.68
CA VAL A 427 3.55 8.10 20.83
C VAL A 427 3.95 6.72 21.30
N ARG A 428 4.02 5.77 20.37
CA ARG A 428 4.64 4.46 20.58
C ARG A 428 6.13 4.53 20.29
N MET A 429 6.94 4.25 21.29
CA MET A 429 8.39 4.32 21.16
C MET A 429 8.91 3.17 20.31
N LEU A 430 9.66 3.50 19.26
CA LEU A 430 10.27 2.54 18.33
C LEU A 430 11.74 2.31 18.67
N ARG A 431 12.45 3.41 18.97
CA ARG A 431 13.90 3.41 19.23
C ARG A 431 14.25 4.22 20.46
N ASP A 432 15.25 3.74 21.19
CA ASP A 432 15.85 4.49 22.30
C ASP A 432 16.76 5.62 21.80
N SER A 433 17.27 6.43 22.74
CA SER A 433 18.18 7.55 22.47
C SER A 433 19.53 7.13 21.85
N THR A 434 19.85 5.83 21.81
CA THR A 434 21.06 5.28 21.19
C THR A 434 20.79 4.70 19.80
N GLY A 435 19.54 4.73 19.34
CA GLY A 435 19.10 4.17 18.06
C GLY A 435 18.77 2.68 18.09
N GLY A 436 18.84 2.05 19.27
CA GLY A 436 18.50 0.65 19.49
C GLY A 436 17.00 0.42 19.39
N VAL A 437 16.58 -0.68 18.75
CA VAL A 437 15.16 -1.07 18.68
C VAL A 437 14.71 -1.52 20.07
N LEU A 438 13.64 -0.91 20.57
CA LEU A 438 13.10 -1.25 21.89
C LEU A 438 12.48 -2.64 21.88
N ARG A 439 12.87 -3.50 22.84
CA ARG A 439 12.30 -4.85 23.01
C ARG A 439 10.82 -4.82 23.42
N ARG A 440 10.36 -3.71 23.97
CA ARG A 440 8.97 -3.45 24.33
C ARG A 440 8.59 -2.06 23.83
N LEU A 441 7.62 -1.99 22.93
CA LEU A 441 7.12 -0.74 22.38
C LEU A 441 6.25 -0.04 23.43
N GLU A 442 6.88 0.77 24.27
CA GLU A 442 6.17 1.56 25.28
C GLU A 442 5.30 2.64 24.62
N VAL A 443 4.11 2.87 25.15
CA VAL A 443 3.23 3.97 24.73
C VAL A 443 3.38 5.11 25.73
N VAL A 444 3.71 6.29 25.22
CA VAL A 444 4.04 7.48 26.01
C VAL A 444 3.09 8.62 25.64
N ASP A 445 2.46 9.24 26.63
CA ASP A 445 1.69 10.48 26.42
C ASP A 445 2.64 11.68 26.53
N LEU A 446 2.77 12.47 25.47
CA LEU A 446 3.65 13.65 25.47
C LEU A 446 3.09 14.81 26.31
N MET A 447 1.89 14.68 26.88
CA MET A 447 1.41 15.58 27.93
C MET A 447 2.07 15.34 29.29
N ASP A 448 2.76 14.20 29.48
CA ASP A 448 3.44 13.88 30.72
C ASP A 448 4.51 14.92 31.05
N LYS A 449 4.49 15.38 32.30
CA LYS A 449 5.42 16.36 32.83
C LYS A 449 6.43 15.71 33.75
N GLU A 450 7.63 16.27 33.78
CA GLU A 450 8.64 15.91 34.75
C GLU A 450 8.12 16.15 36.17
N ARG A 451 8.47 15.24 37.09
CA ARG A 451 8.07 15.33 38.51
C ARG A 451 8.59 16.60 39.19
N VAL A 452 9.61 17.24 38.63
CA VAL A 452 10.25 18.46 39.15
C VAL A 452 10.25 19.52 38.06
N GLY A 453 9.74 20.72 38.35
CA GLY A 453 9.83 21.88 37.46
C GLY A 453 8.72 22.03 36.42
N GLY A 454 7.79 21.08 36.30
CA GLY A 454 6.55 21.21 35.51
C GLY A 454 6.75 21.33 33.99
N ARG A 455 7.96 21.03 33.49
CA ARG A 455 8.27 20.92 32.06
C ARG A 455 7.75 19.61 31.51
N PHE A 456 7.44 19.58 30.22
CA PHE A 456 7.09 18.33 29.53
C PHE A 456 8.30 17.41 29.47
N ALA A 457 8.10 16.13 29.77
CA ALA A 457 9.19 15.15 29.85
C ALA A 457 9.85 14.86 28.49
N ARG A 458 9.10 15.01 27.40
CA ARG A 458 9.55 14.75 26.03
C ARG A 458 8.93 15.77 25.07
N ASN A 459 9.72 16.27 24.12
CA ASN A 459 9.27 17.21 23.10
C ASN A 459 9.56 16.68 21.70
N ILE A 460 8.62 16.85 20.76
CA ILE A 460 8.88 16.52 19.35
C ILE A 460 9.83 17.58 18.80
N LEU A 461 11.01 17.16 18.32
CA LEU A 461 11.93 18.03 17.57
C LEU A 461 11.47 18.17 16.12
N GLU A 462 11.18 17.04 15.48
CA GLU A 462 10.82 16.99 14.07
C GLU A 462 10.01 15.74 13.73
N SER A 463 9.20 15.83 12.68
CA SER A 463 8.64 14.67 11.99
C SER A 463 9.69 14.07 11.07
N ILE A 464 9.94 12.77 11.19
CA ILE A 464 10.88 12.05 10.33
C ILE A 464 10.17 11.77 9.01
N LYS A 465 10.65 12.37 7.92
CA LYS A 465 10.15 12.09 6.58
C LYS A 465 10.38 10.60 6.25
N PRO A 466 9.40 9.92 5.64
CA PRO A 466 9.67 8.64 5.01
C PRO A 466 10.82 8.85 4.02
N GLN A 467 11.89 8.06 4.13
CA GLN A 467 12.92 8.10 3.10
C GLN A 467 12.31 7.53 1.82
N PRO A 468 12.43 8.23 0.66
CA PRO A 468 12.15 7.57 -0.59
C PRO A 468 13.10 6.38 -0.74
N PRO A 469 12.68 5.26 -1.37
CA PRO A 469 13.60 4.18 -1.66
C PRO A 469 14.83 4.76 -2.37
N SER A 470 16.02 4.44 -1.87
CA SER A 470 17.28 5.02 -2.32
C SER A 470 17.32 5.11 -3.85
N LYS A 471 17.39 6.33 -4.41
CA LYS A 471 17.64 6.50 -5.84
C LYS A 471 19.01 5.87 -6.16
N PRO A 472 19.14 5.03 -7.19
CA PRO A 472 20.44 4.54 -7.61
C PRO A 472 21.33 5.73 -8.00
N PRO A 473 22.66 5.62 -7.81
CA PRO A 473 23.59 6.66 -8.22
C PRO A 473 23.37 6.99 -9.70
N ALA A 474 23.39 8.28 -10.04
CA ALA A 474 23.35 8.71 -11.43
C ALA A 474 24.48 7.99 -12.20
N PRO A 475 24.24 7.48 -13.43
CA PRO A 475 25.30 6.90 -14.22
C PRO A 475 26.38 7.96 -14.37
N SER A 476 27.62 7.60 -13.98
CA SER A 476 28.78 8.45 -14.18
C SER A 476 28.83 8.85 -15.65
N SER A 477 28.70 10.15 -15.93
CA SER A 477 28.91 10.68 -17.27
C SER A 477 30.39 10.58 -17.59
N THR A 478 30.80 9.42 -18.08
CA THR A 478 31.97 9.25 -18.92
C THR A 478 31.47 9.09 -20.34
N LEU A 479 31.30 10.24 -21.01
CA LEU A 479 31.67 10.47 -22.40
C LEU A 479 32.24 11.89 -22.50
#